data_AF-A0A1S3J1L5-F1
#
_entry.id   AF-A0A1S3J1L5-F1
#
_cell.length_a   1.000
_cell.length_b   1.000
_cell.length_c   1.000
_cell.angle_alpha   90.00
_cell.angle_beta   90.00
_cell.angle_gamma   90.00
#
_symmetry.space_group_name_H-M   'P 1'
#
loop_
_entity.id
_entity.type
_entity.pdbx_description
1 polymer ?
#
loop_
_entity_poly.entity_id
_entity_poly.type
_entity_poly.pdbx_seq_one_letter_code
_entity_poly.pdbx_strand_id
1 'polypeptide(L)'
;MCVGELSKNESYWVVDNSTGEVALPEELDVIQCPNDYSSNGVCTRNNGTSTCECYPGYVSSDCSISRDTIPDLYYMPTNGLCDISQRPCLETPVYGGPFVQSSSLSCKIEHLTASGVITEYNDAEFVHEEEVICPFPKSRLKRSDISSDEVIKVYNISISNSGTNYSHPLKVAVYDSKCYKCDGPSQCQLKNGTCSINGQCYNYEEQNPSDACQICNPNVTTSDWYLQPSTCTIDNQCYTDGQEKTGSFCHVCSSDKNRNSWDIKATNSYHQLIVIHINFPLKLDCFYLLKDKI
;
A
#
# COMPACT_ATOMS: atom_id res chain seq x y z
N MET A 1 8.02 29.96 22.70
CA MET A 1 6.71 30.47 23.15
C MET A 1 6.00 31.04 21.94
N CYS A 2 4.79 30.57 21.63
CA CYS A 2 4.07 30.97 20.42
C CYS A 2 3.42 32.35 20.61
N VAL A 3 3.56 33.26 19.65
CA VAL A 3 3.05 34.65 19.72
C VAL A 3 1.54 34.69 19.97
N GLY A 4 0.81 33.73 19.39
CA GLY A 4 -0.64 33.58 19.59
C GLY A 4 -1.07 33.18 21.00
N GLU A 5 -0.16 32.68 21.84
CA GLU A 5 -0.44 32.42 23.26
C GLU A 5 -0.12 33.63 24.15
N LEU A 6 0.90 34.42 23.78
CA LEU A 6 1.25 35.64 24.50
C LEU A 6 0.22 36.75 24.27
N SER A 7 -0.33 36.89 23.06
CA SER A 7 -1.38 37.88 22.76
C SER A 7 -2.71 37.59 23.46
N LYS A 8 -2.98 36.33 23.84
CA LYS A 8 -4.21 35.94 24.56
C LYS A 8 -4.15 36.15 26.06
N ASN A 9 -2.98 36.44 26.61
CA ASN A 9 -2.83 36.63 28.04
C ASN A 9 -3.01 38.11 28.39
N GLU A 10 -4.21 38.45 28.87
CA GLU A 10 -4.64 39.80 29.27
C GLU A 10 -3.72 40.46 30.31
N SER A 11 -2.96 39.66 31.07
CA SER A 11 -2.01 40.14 32.08
C SER A 11 -0.84 40.95 31.50
N TYR A 12 -0.57 40.82 30.20
CA TYR A 12 0.49 41.58 29.53
C TYR A 12 -0.01 42.88 28.89
N TRP A 13 -1.31 43.11 28.80
CA TRP A 13 -1.83 44.29 28.13
C TRP A 13 -1.74 45.51 29.04
N VAL A 14 -1.23 46.62 28.51
CA VAL A 14 -1.06 47.90 29.19
C VAL A 14 -2.05 48.92 28.63
N VAL A 15 -2.52 49.81 29.49
CA VAL A 15 -3.38 50.93 29.08
C VAL A 15 -2.48 52.10 28.75
N ASP A 16 -2.57 52.59 27.51
CA ASP A 16 -1.94 53.85 27.11
C ASP A 16 -2.61 54.99 27.88
N ASN A 17 -1.86 55.64 28.76
CA ASN A 17 -2.37 56.73 29.61
C ASN A 17 -2.75 58.00 28.84
N SER A 18 -2.38 58.12 27.57
CA SER A 18 -2.66 59.27 26.71
C SER A 18 -3.89 59.07 25.83
N THR A 19 -4.18 57.84 25.40
CA THR A 19 -5.33 57.51 24.53
C THR A 19 -6.42 56.73 25.25
N GLY A 20 -6.10 56.08 26.39
CA GLY A 20 -6.96 55.15 27.10
C GLY A 20 -7.11 53.80 26.39
N GLU A 21 -6.36 53.57 25.30
CA GLU A 21 -6.41 52.32 24.54
C GLU A 21 -5.57 51.23 25.20
N VAL A 22 -6.04 49.99 25.07
CA VAL A 22 -5.37 48.80 25.60
C VAL A 22 -4.45 48.25 24.52
N ALA A 23 -3.14 48.26 24.75
CA ALA A 23 -2.12 47.81 23.82
C ALA A 23 -1.14 46.85 24.50
N LEU A 24 -0.40 46.04 23.74
CA LEU A 24 0.71 45.28 24.29
C LEU A 24 1.89 46.22 24.64
N PRO A 25 2.74 45.90 25.63
CA PRO A 25 3.88 46.74 26.01
C PRO A 25 4.87 46.84 24.85
N GLU A 26 5.53 47.98 24.70
CA GLU A 26 6.56 48.21 23.66
C GLU A 26 7.70 47.17 23.69
N GLU A 27 7.95 46.51 24.83
CA GLU A 27 8.95 45.44 24.93
C GLU A 27 8.52 44.13 24.22
N LEU A 28 7.21 43.93 24.02
CA LEU A 28 6.66 42.85 23.19
C LEU A 28 6.56 43.26 21.70
N ASP A 29 6.93 44.49 21.35
CA ASP A 29 6.96 44.98 19.96
C ASP A 29 8.05 44.27 19.12
N VAL A 30 9.06 43.69 19.78
CA VAL A 30 10.07 42.77 19.18
C VAL A 30 9.43 41.49 18.64
N ILE A 31 8.27 41.11 19.16
CA ILE A 31 7.54 39.90 18.75
C ILE A 31 6.78 40.13 17.42
N GLN A 32 6.56 41.39 17.02
CA GLN A 32 5.83 41.74 15.81
C GLN A 32 6.68 41.58 14.54
N CYS A 33 8.01 41.69 14.62
CA CYS A 33 8.91 41.50 13.48
C CYS A 33 10.05 40.54 13.90
N PRO A 34 9.82 39.21 13.96
CA PRO A 34 10.82 38.25 14.43
C PRO A 34 12.12 38.35 13.64
N ASN A 35 13.26 38.47 14.33
CA ASN A 35 14.62 38.53 13.75
C ASN A 35 14.83 39.61 12.68
N ASP A 36 14.06 40.71 12.68
CA ASP A 36 14.08 41.71 11.59
C ASP A 36 13.93 41.06 10.20
N TYR A 37 13.10 40.00 10.14
CA TYR A 37 12.84 39.17 8.97
C TYR A 37 14.09 38.66 8.26
N SER A 38 15.15 38.44 9.03
CA SER A 38 16.45 37.98 8.52
C SER A 38 17.01 38.87 7.41
N SER A 39 16.62 40.15 7.35
CA SER A 39 16.89 41.10 6.24
C SER A 39 16.34 40.68 4.86
N ASN A 40 15.43 39.71 4.82
CA ASN A 40 14.85 39.12 3.61
C ASN A 40 13.36 39.42 3.42
N GLY A 41 12.85 40.48 4.05
CA GLY A 41 11.45 40.86 3.94
C GLY A 41 11.19 42.30 4.35
N VAL A 42 9.93 42.73 4.18
CA VAL A 42 9.44 44.05 4.59
C VAL A 42 8.36 43.88 5.65
N CYS A 43 8.59 44.45 6.83
CA CYS A 43 7.56 44.59 7.87
C CYS A 43 6.63 45.75 7.52
N THR A 44 5.34 45.49 7.37
CA THR A 44 4.33 46.55 7.35
C THR A 44 3.56 46.52 8.67
N ARG A 45 3.58 47.64 9.40
CA ARG A 45 2.89 47.79 10.69
C ARG A 45 1.61 48.59 10.49
N ASN A 46 0.48 48.00 10.86
CA ASN A 46 -0.83 48.66 10.82
C ASN A 46 -1.61 48.36 12.11
N ASN A 47 -1.92 49.39 12.90
CA ASN A 47 -2.81 49.33 14.08
C ASN A 47 -2.60 48.10 14.99
N GLY A 48 -1.37 47.86 15.44
CA GLY A 48 -1.04 46.75 16.36
C GLY A 48 -0.90 45.36 15.71
N THR A 49 -1.11 45.25 14.39
CA THR A 49 -0.79 44.05 13.59
C THR A 49 0.40 44.32 12.66
N SER A 50 1.33 43.37 12.60
CA SER A 50 2.44 43.36 11.66
C SER A 50 2.22 42.30 10.59
N THR A 51 2.35 42.69 9.32
CA THR A 51 2.33 41.76 8.19
C THR A 51 3.71 41.76 7.55
N CYS A 52 4.26 40.56 7.34
CA CYS A 52 5.53 40.37 6.68
C CYS A 52 5.34 39.99 5.21
N GLU A 53 6.02 40.71 4.34
CA GLU A 53 6.17 40.32 2.94
C GLU A 53 7.63 39.92 2.69
N CYS A 54 7.89 38.62 2.51
CA CYS A 54 9.22 38.13 2.15
C CYS A 54 9.61 38.58 0.74
N TYR A 55 10.89 38.86 0.55
CA TYR A 55 11.46 39.06 -0.78
C TYR A 55 11.31 37.79 -1.63
N PRO A 56 11.26 37.93 -2.97
CA PRO A 56 11.20 36.78 -3.87
C PRO A 56 12.30 35.76 -3.54
N GLY A 57 11.91 34.49 -3.36
CA GLY A 57 12.83 33.41 -3.00
C GLY A 57 12.87 33.05 -1.52
N TYR A 58 12.25 33.82 -0.62
CA TYR A 58 12.19 33.53 0.81
C TYR A 58 10.76 33.22 1.29
N VAL A 59 10.66 32.41 2.35
CA VAL A 59 9.43 32.02 3.05
C VAL A 59 9.69 31.87 4.55
N SER A 60 8.67 31.43 5.31
CA SER A 60 8.54 31.42 6.78
C SER A 60 7.96 32.72 7.34
N SER A 61 7.54 32.69 8.60
CA SER A 61 7.07 33.89 9.33
C SER A 61 8.15 34.95 9.51
N ASP A 62 9.43 34.57 9.42
CA ASP A 62 10.59 35.44 9.62
C ASP A 62 11.48 35.55 8.36
N CYS A 63 10.98 35.10 7.20
CA CYS A 63 11.67 35.09 5.90
C CYS A 63 13.07 34.47 5.91
N SER A 64 13.34 33.55 6.84
CA SER A 64 14.66 32.95 7.03
C SER A 64 14.92 31.79 6.05
N ILE A 65 13.88 31.23 5.45
CA ILE A 65 13.97 30.00 4.67
C ILE A 65 13.99 30.34 3.17
N SER A 66 15.04 29.94 2.47
CA SER A 66 15.06 30.00 1.00
C SER A 66 14.16 28.93 0.39
N ARG A 67 13.42 29.27 -0.67
CA ARG A 67 12.59 28.34 -1.45
C ARG A 67 13.40 27.23 -2.13
N ASP A 68 14.70 27.44 -2.34
CA ASP A 68 15.61 26.47 -2.93
C ASP A 68 16.35 25.62 -1.89
N THR A 69 16.01 25.78 -0.60
CA THR A 69 16.58 24.95 0.47
C THR A 69 16.23 23.49 0.22
N ILE A 70 17.24 22.62 0.24
CA ILE A 70 17.06 21.17 0.18
C ILE A 70 16.55 20.73 1.56
N PRO A 71 15.37 20.09 1.67
CA PRO A 71 14.88 19.60 2.96
C PRO A 71 15.75 18.47 3.51
N ASP A 72 15.87 18.41 4.84
CA ASP A 72 16.38 17.24 5.55
C ASP A 72 15.21 16.37 6.01
N LEU A 73 15.26 15.07 5.75
CA LEU A 73 14.20 14.14 6.15
C LEU A 73 14.59 13.43 7.44
N TYR A 74 13.67 13.41 8.40
CA TYR A 74 13.92 12.83 9.73
C TYR A 74 13.37 11.40 9.83
N TYR A 75 12.07 11.22 9.58
CA TYR A 75 11.44 9.90 9.64
C TYR A 75 10.12 9.84 8.86
N MET A 76 9.66 8.61 8.63
CA MET A 76 8.28 8.31 8.23
C MET A 76 7.60 7.53 9.35
N PRO A 77 6.28 7.66 9.55
CA PRO A 77 5.56 6.89 10.56
C PRO A 77 5.78 5.39 10.43
N THR A 78 5.44 4.68 11.51
CA THR A 78 5.54 3.21 11.59
C THR A 78 6.93 2.70 11.18
N ASN A 79 7.99 3.48 11.44
CA ASN A 79 9.36 3.17 11.06
C ASN A 79 9.55 2.91 9.55
N GLY A 80 8.84 3.67 8.70
CA GLY A 80 8.88 3.46 7.25
C GLY A 80 8.23 2.15 6.81
N LEU A 81 7.16 1.74 7.48
CA LEU A 81 6.40 0.52 7.13
C LEU A 81 4.99 0.87 6.69
N CYS A 82 4.52 0.24 5.63
CA CYS A 82 3.15 0.34 5.13
C CYS A 82 2.56 -1.06 4.92
N ASP A 83 1.62 -1.42 5.78
CA ASP A 83 0.95 -2.72 5.73
C ASP A 83 -0.34 -2.65 4.90
N ILE A 84 -0.34 -3.32 3.74
CA ILE A 84 -1.49 -3.33 2.83
C ILE A 84 -2.71 -4.05 3.40
N SER A 85 -2.52 -4.90 4.41
CA SER A 85 -3.62 -5.57 5.11
C SER A 85 -4.37 -4.62 6.06
N GLN A 86 -3.73 -3.52 6.47
CA GLN A 86 -4.31 -2.53 7.40
C GLN A 86 -4.79 -1.27 6.66
N ARG A 87 -4.10 -0.87 5.59
CA ARG A 87 -4.46 0.30 4.78
C ARG A 87 -3.99 0.16 3.35
N PRO A 88 -4.62 0.81 2.36
CA PRO A 88 -4.30 0.61 0.94
C PRO A 88 -2.94 1.15 0.47
N CYS A 89 -2.11 1.73 1.35
CA CYS A 89 -0.78 2.28 1.02
C CYS A 89 -0.79 3.21 -0.20
N LEU A 90 -1.72 4.17 -0.24
CA LEU A 90 -1.86 5.13 -1.34
C LEU A 90 -0.90 6.33 -1.21
N GLU A 91 -0.56 6.69 0.01
CA GLU A 91 0.35 7.80 0.33
C GLU A 91 1.07 7.55 1.65
N THR A 92 2.14 8.32 1.88
CA THR A 92 2.86 8.33 3.14
C THR A 92 3.19 9.76 3.57
N PRO A 93 2.89 10.14 4.82
CA PRO A 93 3.44 11.36 5.40
C PRO A 93 4.95 11.18 5.61
N VAL A 94 5.68 12.28 5.46
CA VAL A 94 7.13 12.37 5.65
C VAL A 94 7.43 13.57 6.54
N TYR A 95 8.15 13.31 7.63
CA TYR A 95 8.56 14.32 8.60
C TYR A 95 10.01 14.73 8.34
N GLY A 96 10.27 16.03 8.30
CA GLY A 96 11.54 16.61 7.91
C GLY A 96 11.48 18.13 7.94
N GLY A 97 12.26 18.80 7.11
CA GLY A 97 12.10 20.23 6.86
C GLY A 97 13.41 20.93 6.45
N PRO A 98 13.33 22.22 6.08
CA PRO A 98 12.09 22.98 5.96
C PRO A 98 11.36 22.70 4.64
N PHE A 99 10.06 22.43 4.70
CA PHE A 99 9.20 22.31 3.52
C PHE A 99 8.55 23.64 3.15
N VAL A 100 8.36 23.86 1.85
CA VAL A 100 7.86 25.13 1.31
C VAL A 100 6.58 24.88 0.50
N GLN A 101 5.47 25.54 0.87
CA GLN A 101 4.26 25.49 0.07
C GLN A 101 4.50 26.14 -1.30
N SER A 102 4.50 25.32 -2.35
CA SER A 102 4.62 25.76 -3.73
C SER A 102 4.17 24.68 -4.70
N SER A 103 3.94 25.03 -5.96
CA SER A 103 3.71 24.07 -7.04
C SER A 103 4.97 23.29 -7.45
N SER A 104 6.14 23.66 -6.93
CA SER A 104 7.42 23.02 -7.20
C SER A 104 7.79 21.99 -6.13
N LEU A 105 7.02 21.92 -5.04
CA LEU A 105 7.20 20.95 -3.97
C LEU A 105 6.84 19.55 -4.48
N SER A 106 7.83 18.67 -4.56
CA SER A 106 7.67 17.36 -5.19
C SER A 106 8.35 16.23 -4.41
N CYS A 107 7.79 15.03 -4.57
CA CYS A 107 8.37 13.78 -4.10
C CYS A 107 8.99 13.03 -5.28
N LYS A 108 10.26 12.65 -5.15
CA LYS A 108 10.92 11.67 -6.01
C LYS A 108 10.86 10.31 -5.33
N ILE A 109 10.32 9.32 -6.03
CA ILE A 109 10.14 7.97 -5.54
C ILE A 109 10.92 7.01 -6.44
N GLU A 110 11.87 6.30 -5.85
CA GLU A 110 12.69 5.31 -6.56
C GLU A 110 12.43 3.90 -6.02
N HIS A 111 12.21 2.95 -6.93
CA HIS A 111 12.02 1.53 -6.63
C HIS A 111 13.05 0.69 -7.37
N LEU A 112 13.87 -0.08 -6.65
CA LEU A 112 14.82 -1.00 -7.26
C LEU A 112 14.09 -2.30 -7.59
N THR A 113 14.06 -2.66 -8.88
CA THR A 113 13.50 -3.93 -9.36
C THR A 113 14.61 -4.79 -9.95
N ALA A 114 14.31 -6.07 -10.22
CA ALA A 114 15.22 -6.95 -10.96
C ALA A 114 15.62 -6.40 -12.35
N SER A 115 14.79 -5.55 -12.96
CA SER A 115 15.01 -4.96 -14.28
C SER A 115 15.68 -3.58 -14.26
N GLY A 116 15.96 -3.01 -13.08
CA GLY A 116 16.55 -1.68 -12.92
C GLY A 116 15.82 -0.80 -11.92
N VAL A 117 16.12 0.50 -11.93
CA VAL A 117 15.49 1.49 -11.03
C VAL A 117 14.32 2.16 -11.73
N ILE A 118 13.13 2.06 -11.17
CA ILE A 118 11.96 2.83 -11.59
C ILE A 118 11.94 4.12 -10.77
N THR A 119 11.91 5.27 -11.45
CA THR A 119 11.85 6.59 -10.81
C THR A 119 10.56 7.31 -11.21
N GLU A 120 9.81 7.78 -10.23
CA GLU A 120 8.58 8.56 -10.42
C GLU A 120 8.67 9.87 -9.66
N TYR A 121 8.09 10.92 -10.23
CA TYR A 121 8.00 12.24 -9.64
C TYR A 121 6.53 12.60 -9.48
N ASN A 122 6.13 12.91 -8.25
CA ASN A 122 4.76 13.30 -7.91
C ASN A 122 4.79 14.64 -7.18
N ASP A 123 3.72 15.40 -7.31
CA ASP A 123 3.52 16.59 -6.47
C ASP A 123 3.37 16.14 -5.01
N ALA A 124 4.02 16.87 -4.09
CA ALA A 124 3.83 16.63 -2.67
C ALA A 124 2.71 17.52 -2.14
N GLU A 125 1.89 16.98 -1.24
CA GLU A 125 0.91 17.79 -0.51
C GLU A 125 1.61 18.43 0.70
N PHE A 126 1.61 19.76 0.72
CA PHE A 126 2.14 20.53 1.84
C PHE A 126 1.15 20.51 3.00
N VAL A 127 1.61 20.06 4.18
CA VAL A 127 0.84 20.14 5.43
C VAL A 127 1.31 21.33 6.26
N HIS A 128 2.61 21.36 6.58
CA HIS A 128 3.29 22.49 7.24
C HIS A 128 4.80 22.40 6.98
N GLU A 129 5.62 23.30 7.56
CA GLU A 129 7.06 23.38 7.28
C GLU A 129 7.87 22.13 7.70
N GLU A 130 7.26 21.19 8.42
CA GLU A 130 7.91 19.97 8.93
C GLU A 130 7.19 18.67 8.51
N GLU A 131 6.10 18.76 7.75
CA GLU A 131 5.35 17.60 7.27
C GLU A 131 4.84 17.81 5.84
N VAL A 132 5.05 16.80 5.00
CA VAL A 132 4.43 16.68 3.68
C VAL A 132 3.87 15.28 3.46
N ILE A 133 2.88 15.16 2.58
CA ILE A 133 2.33 13.87 2.17
C ILE A 133 2.80 13.56 0.75
N CYS A 134 3.45 12.40 0.59
CA CYS A 134 3.89 11.89 -0.70
C CYS A 134 2.96 10.77 -1.19
N PRO A 135 2.32 10.90 -2.35
CA PRO A 135 1.53 9.82 -2.94
C PRO A 135 2.46 8.72 -3.46
N PHE A 136 2.15 7.47 -3.13
CA PHE A 136 2.85 6.32 -3.70
C PHE A 136 2.56 6.22 -5.21
N PRO A 137 3.49 5.65 -5.99
CA PRO A 137 3.22 5.24 -7.36
C PRO A 137 1.92 4.45 -7.39
N LYS A 138 0.98 4.84 -8.25
CA LYS A 138 -0.18 4.00 -8.51
C LYS A 138 0.38 2.67 -8.97
N SER A 139 0.17 1.63 -8.17
CA SER A 139 0.61 0.28 -8.49
C SER A 139 -0.05 -0.12 -9.80
N ARG A 140 0.59 0.18 -10.93
CA ARG A 140 0.20 -0.27 -12.25
C ARG A 140 0.58 -1.74 -12.26
N LEU A 141 -0.22 -2.56 -11.58
CA LEU A 141 -0.23 -4.01 -11.80
C LEU A 141 -0.79 -4.22 -13.21
N LYS A 142 0.02 -3.90 -14.23
CA LYS A 142 -0.18 -4.49 -15.53
C LYS A 142 0.17 -5.95 -15.34
N ARG A 143 -0.84 -6.79 -15.50
CA ARG A 143 -0.76 -8.26 -15.54
C ARG A 143 0.30 -8.81 -16.54
N SER A 144 0.94 -7.92 -17.31
CA SER A 144 1.91 -8.19 -18.37
C SER A 144 3.37 -7.93 -17.99
N ASP A 145 3.69 -7.35 -16.83
CA ASP A 145 5.09 -7.26 -16.38
C ASP A 145 5.44 -8.56 -15.68
N ILE A 146 5.77 -9.53 -16.54
CA ILE A 146 6.18 -10.90 -16.27
C ILE A 146 7.53 -10.86 -15.52
N SER A 147 7.48 -10.60 -14.21
CA SER A 147 8.42 -11.06 -13.16
C SER A 147 8.19 -10.37 -11.79
N SER A 148 6.97 -10.01 -11.38
CA SER A 148 6.79 -9.38 -10.05
C SER A 148 6.78 -10.43 -8.93
N ASP A 149 7.88 -11.15 -8.78
CA ASP A 149 8.23 -11.96 -7.60
C ASP A 149 8.47 -11.08 -6.34
N GLU A 150 8.42 -9.76 -6.50
CA GLU A 150 8.72 -8.82 -5.44
C GLU A 150 7.49 -8.51 -4.57
N VAL A 151 7.43 -9.24 -3.46
CA VAL A 151 6.32 -9.26 -2.51
C VAL A 151 6.32 -8.06 -1.57
N ILE A 152 7.51 -7.57 -1.25
CA ILE A 152 7.75 -6.38 -0.45
C ILE A 152 8.34 -5.34 -1.38
N LYS A 153 7.65 -4.22 -1.55
CA LYS A 153 8.14 -3.11 -2.37
C LYS A 153 8.84 -2.09 -1.49
N VAL A 154 10.11 -1.83 -1.73
CA VAL A 154 10.89 -0.86 -0.95
C VAL A 154 11.17 0.37 -1.79
N TYR A 155 10.62 1.51 -1.36
CA TYR A 155 10.77 2.79 -2.03
C TYR A 155 11.77 3.68 -1.30
N ASN A 156 12.64 4.35 -2.05
CA ASN A 156 13.39 5.50 -1.57
C ASN A 156 12.58 6.77 -1.88
N ILE A 157 12.24 7.55 -0.86
CA ILE A 157 11.49 8.80 -0.99
C ILE A 157 12.42 9.96 -0.69
N SER A 158 12.55 10.87 -1.64
CA SER A 158 13.27 12.14 -1.51
C SER A 158 12.33 13.29 -1.82
N ILE A 159 12.50 14.44 -1.17
CA ILE A 159 11.63 15.61 -1.36
C ILE A 159 12.46 16.80 -1.85
N SER A 160 11.87 17.62 -2.73
CA SER A 160 12.46 18.86 -3.22
C SER A 160 11.46 20.02 -3.08
N ASN A 161 11.92 21.16 -2.57
CA ASN A 161 11.13 22.40 -2.59
C ASN A 161 11.13 23.08 -3.96
N SER A 162 12.17 22.85 -4.79
CA SER A 162 12.38 23.50 -6.09
C SER A 162 12.09 22.59 -7.29
N GLY A 163 11.79 21.31 -7.04
CA GLY A 163 11.57 20.28 -8.05
C GLY A 163 12.84 19.71 -8.69
N THR A 164 14.02 20.24 -8.35
CA THR A 164 15.30 19.85 -8.99
C THR A 164 16.32 19.26 -8.02
N ASN A 165 16.50 19.86 -6.83
CA ASN A 165 17.44 19.40 -5.82
C ASN A 165 16.70 18.63 -4.73
N TYR A 166 16.92 17.31 -4.66
CA TYR A 166 16.22 16.42 -3.75
C TYR A 166 17.05 16.11 -2.50
N SER A 167 16.36 15.91 -1.38
CA SER A 167 16.92 15.49 -0.11
C SER A 167 17.64 14.14 -0.18
N HIS A 168 18.36 13.81 0.91
CA HIS A 168 18.72 12.41 1.16
C HIS A 168 17.45 11.57 1.33
N PRO A 169 17.41 10.33 0.79
CA PRO A 169 16.19 9.54 0.79
C PRO A 169 15.92 8.88 2.13
N LEU A 170 14.64 8.78 2.50
CA LEU A 170 14.17 7.80 3.48
C LEU A 170 13.56 6.59 2.78
N LYS A 171 13.60 5.43 3.44
CA LYS A 171 13.05 4.18 2.90
C LYS A 171 11.70 3.86 3.49
N VAL A 172 10.78 3.38 2.66
CA VAL A 172 9.51 2.80 3.10
C VAL A 172 9.27 1.45 2.43
N ALA A 173 8.88 0.45 3.22
CA ALA A 173 8.46 -0.85 2.72
C ALA A 173 6.94 -0.95 2.70
N VAL A 174 6.39 -1.28 1.53
CA VAL A 174 5.00 -1.70 1.36
C VAL A 174 4.96 -3.22 1.36
N TYR A 175 4.23 -3.81 2.30
CA TYR A 175 4.19 -5.25 2.53
C TYR A 175 2.82 -5.70 3.01
N ASP A 176 2.56 -7.01 2.97
CA ASP A 176 1.38 -7.62 3.58
C ASP A 176 1.78 -8.34 4.87
N SER A 177 1.28 -7.87 6.01
CA SER A 177 1.61 -8.51 7.29
C SER A 177 0.98 -9.88 7.47
N LYS A 178 0.09 -10.33 6.58
CA LYS A 178 -0.39 -11.72 6.55
C LYS A 178 0.78 -12.69 6.44
N CYS A 179 1.75 -12.43 5.56
CA CYS A 179 2.93 -13.30 5.41
C CYS A 179 4.23 -12.69 5.92
N TYR A 180 4.35 -11.38 6.10
CA TYR A 180 5.64 -10.80 6.47
C TYR A 180 5.62 -10.17 7.84
N LYS A 181 6.73 -10.30 8.54
CA LYS A 181 7.07 -9.50 9.70
C LYS A 181 8.19 -8.57 9.30
N CYS A 182 7.95 -7.26 9.43
CA CYS A 182 8.95 -6.23 9.16
C CYS A 182 9.21 -5.43 10.44
N ASP A 183 10.48 -5.27 10.80
CA ASP A 183 10.90 -4.36 11.87
C ASP A 183 11.39 -3.01 11.32
N GLY A 184 11.61 -2.94 9.99
CA GLY A 184 11.94 -1.74 9.23
C GLY A 184 11.98 -2.01 7.73
N PRO A 185 12.20 -0.99 6.88
CA PRO A 185 12.02 -1.08 5.42
C PRO A 185 12.96 -2.08 4.73
N SER A 186 14.06 -2.44 5.39
CA SER A 186 15.04 -3.41 4.89
C SER A 186 15.19 -4.61 5.83
N GLN A 187 14.26 -4.78 6.78
CA GLN A 187 14.28 -5.82 7.81
C GLN A 187 12.94 -6.54 7.81
N CYS A 188 12.69 -7.31 6.74
CA CYS A 188 11.46 -8.07 6.56
C CYS A 188 11.75 -9.55 6.39
N GLN A 189 10.92 -10.39 7.01
CA GLN A 189 11.03 -11.85 6.95
C GLN A 189 9.67 -12.48 6.69
N LEU A 190 9.64 -13.51 5.86
CA LEU A 190 8.46 -14.34 5.66
C LEU A 190 8.15 -15.09 6.96
N LYS A 191 6.90 -15.05 7.39
CA LYS A 191 6.36 -15.78 8.53
C LYS A 191 6.26 -17.26 8.17
N ASN A 192 6.64 -18.11 9.12
CA ASN A 192 6.42 -19.55 8.99
C ASN A 192 4.92 -19.84 8.78
N GLY A 193 4.60 -20.83 7.96
CA GLY A 193 3.21 -21.22 7.71
C GLY A 193 2.46 -20.31 6.73
N THR A 194 3.18 -19.52 5.92
CA THR A 194 2.57 -18.65 4.89
C THR A 194 3.30 -18.79 3.56
N CYS A 195 2.57 -18.58 2.47
CA CYS A 195 3.12 -18.51 1.12
C CYS A 195 2.98 -17.10 0.58
N SER A 196 3.95 -16.70 -0.23
CA SER A 196 3.84 -15.55 -1.10
C SER A 196 3.88 -15.99 -2.55
N ILE A 197 2.73 -15.95 -3.21
CA ILE A 197 2.57 -16.46 -4.57
C ILE A 197 2.16 -15.29 -5.48
N ASN A 198 2.95 -14.99 -6.50
CA ASN A 198 2.74 -13.87 -7.44
C ASN A 198 2.56 -12.50 -6.75
N GLY A 199 3.37 -12.22 -5.72
CA GLY A 199 3.31 -10.96 -4.96
C GLY A 199 2.07 -10.81 -4.09
N GLN A 200 1.34 -11.90 -3.84
CA GLN A 200 0.17 -11.94 -2.95
C GLN A 200 0.36 -12.96 -1.83
N CYS A 201 -0.34 -12.70 -0.74
CA CYS A 201 -0.14 -13.37 0.52
C CYS A 201 -1.23 -14.40 0.85
N TYR A 202 -0.82 -15.61 1.18
CA TYR A 202 -1.71 -16.75 1.44
C TYR A 202 -1.31 -17.47 2.73
N ASN A 203 -2.32 -17.79 3.55
CA ASN A 203 -2.14 -18.63 4.73
C ASN A 203 -2.00 -20.10 4.31
N TYR A 204 -1.41 -20.92 5.18
CA TYR A 204 -1.42 -22.37 5.00
C TYR A 204 -2.84 -22.90 4.69
N GLU A 205 -2.94 -23.76 3.68
CA GLU A 205 -4.18 -24.38 3.17
C GLU A 205 -5.17 -23.44 2.47
N GLU A 206 -4.86 -22.15 2.32
CA GLU A 206 -5.67 -21.24 1.52
C GLU A 206 -5.64 -21.66 0.06
N GLN A 207 -6.81 -21.72 -0.58
CA GLN A 207 -6.97 -22.23 -1.94
C GLN A 207 -6.57 -21.20 -2.99
N ASN A 208 -6.05 -21.69 -4.13
CA ASN A 208 -5.86 -20.85 -5.30
C ASN A 208 -7.22 -20.39 -5.81
N PRO A 209 -7.47 -19.07 -5.93
CA PRO A 209 -8.71 -18.55 -6.49
C PRO A 209 -9.03 -19.06 -7.90
N SER A 210 -8.01 -19.48 -8.66
CA SER A 210 -8.14 -20.00 -10.02
C SER A 210 -8.21 -21.52 -10.11
N ASP A 211 -7.87 -22.26 -9.05
CA ASP A 211 -7.89 -23.72 -8.99
C ASP A 211 -8.06 -24.20 -7.54
N ALA A 212 -9.28 -24.56 -7.14
CA ALA A 212 -9.57 -24.96 -5.76
C ALA A 212 -8.80 -26.19 -5.25
N CYS A 213 -8.19 -27.02 -6.11
CA CYS A 213 -7.34 -28.14 -5.66
C CYS A 213 -5.89 -27.75 -5.40
N GLN A 214 -5.52 -26.53 -5.77
CA GLN A 214 -4.25 -25.95 -5.39
C GLN A 214 -4.39 -25.17 -4.09
N ILE A 215 -3.41 -25.32 -3.21
CA ILE A 215 -3.36 -24.63 -1.91
C ILE A 215 -1.98 -24.01 -1.67
N CYS A 216 -1.92 -23.05 -0.76
CA CYS A 216 -0.66 -22.65 -0.17
C CYS A 216 -0.14 -23.77 0.77
N ASN A 217 1.01 -24.35 0.43
CA ASN A 217 1.71 -25.31 1.28
C ASN A 217 3.19 -24.92 1.46
N PRO A 218 3.51 -24.12 2.49
CA PRO A 218 4.85 -23.58 2.71
C PRO A 218 5.87 -24.64 3.13
N ASN A 219 5.43 -25.86 3.47
CA ASN A 219 6.33 -27.00 3.72
C ASN A 219 6.88 -27.60 2.42
N VAL A 220 6.26 -27.30 1.27
CA VAL A 220 6.69 -27.77 -0.05
C VAL A 220 7.26 -26.61 -0.87
N THR A 221 6.52 -25.51 -0.96
CA THR A 221 6.94 -24.29 -1.65
C THR A 221 6.26 -23.08 -1.02
N THR A 222 7.02 -21.99 -0.87
CA THR A 222 6.50 -20.71 -0.38
C THR A 222 6.17 -19.74 -1.51
N SER A 223 6.63 -20.01 -2.74
CA SER A 223 6.49 -19.10 -3.89
C SER A 223 5.46 -19.57 -4.93
N ASP A 224 5.01 -20.82 -4.85
CA ASP A 224 4.13 -21.44 -5.83
C ASP A 224 2.94 -22.15 -5.19
N TRP A 225 1.92 -22.42 -6.01
CA TRP A 225 0.76 -23.20 -5.62
C TRP A 225 1.10 -24.69 -5.53
N TYR A 226 0.71 -25.33 -4.44
CA TYR A 226 0.83 -26.77 -4.26
C TYR A 226 -0.44 -27.48 -4.73
N LEU A 227 -0.33 -28.29 -5.80
CA LEU A 227 -1.42 -29.15 -6.25
C LEU A 227 -1.58 -30.33 -5.29
N GLN A 228 -2.78 -30.46 -4.71
CA GLN A 228 -3.08 -31.59 -3.85
C GLN A 228 -3.03 -32.93 -4.64
N PRO A 229 -2.39 -33.97 -4.10
CA PRO A 229 -2.39 -35.28 -4.72
C PRO A 229 -3.78 -35.91 -4.64
N SER A 230 -4.09 -36.80 -5.58
CA SER A 230 -5.36 -37.54 -5.59
C SER A 230 -6.63 -36.67 -5.54
N THR A 231 -6.64 -35.58 -6.32
CA THR A 231 -7.80 -34.69 -6.45
C THR A 231 -8.10 -34.32 -7.90
N CYS A 232 -9.36 -33.93 -8.15
CA CYS A 232 -9.84 -33.36 -9.41
C CYS A 232 -10.38 -31.95 -9.18
N THR A 233 -10.02 -31.02 -10.06
CA THR A 233 -10.59 -29.67 -10.15
C THR A 233 -11.68 -29.66 -11.21
N ILE A 234 -12.94 -29.70 -10.79
CA ILE A 234 -14.08 -29.71 -11.71
C ILE A 234 -14.94 -28.50 -11.40
N ASP A 235 -15.17 -27.64 -12.39
CA ASP A 235 -15.91 -26.37 -12.24
C ASP A 235 -15.35 -25.46 -11.11
N ASN A 236 -14.02 -25.41 -10.99
CA ASN A 236 -13.27 -24.72 -9.92
C ASN A 236 -13.65 -25.17 -8.49
N GLN A 237 -14.08 -26.42 -8.35
CA GLN A 237 -14.26 -27.07 -7.05
C GLN A 237 -13.32 -28.27 -6.95
N CYS A 238 -12.83 -28.52 -5.74
CA CYS A 238 -11.93 -29.63 -5.49
C CYS A 238 -12.67 -30.86 -5.00
N TYR A 239 -12.43 -31.99 -5.66
CA TYR A 239 -12.99 -33.30 -5.34
C TYR A 239 -11.87 -34.27 -5.03
N THR A 240 -12.02 -35.09 -4.00
CA THR A 240 -11.07 -36.18 -3.72
C THR A 240 -11.25 -37.31 -4.73
N ASP A 241 -10.18 -38.04 -5.02
CA ASP A 241 -10.24 -39.22 -5.88
C ASP A 241 -11.33 -40.21 -5.42
N GLY A 242 -12.13 -40.69 -6.37
CA GLY A 242 -13.29 -41.56 -6.13
C GLY A 242 -14.57 -40.86 -5.66
N GLN A 243 -14.54 -39.55 -5.36
CA GLN A 243 -15.76 -38.82 -4.93
C GLN A 243 -16.81 -38.82 -6.05
N GLU A 244 -18.06 -39.11 -5.69
CA GLU A 244 -19.18 -39.17 -6.64
C GLU A 244 -19.75 -37.78 -6.93
N LYS A 245 -20.19 -37.58 -8.19
CA LYS A 245 -20.89 -36.37 -8.59
C LYS A 245 -22.26 -36.31 -7.92
N THR A 246 -22.59 -35.20 -7.26
CA THR A 246 -23.93 -34.99 -6.69
C THR A 246 -25.00 -35.14 -7.76
N GLY A 247 -25.98 -36.01 -7.52
CA GLY A 247 -27.05 -36.31 -8.48
C GLY A 247 -26.66 -37.27 -9.60
N SER A 248 -25.51 -37.93 -9.54
CA SER A 248 -25.12 -38.99 -10.47
C SER A 248 -24.38 -40.13 -9.77
N PHE A 249 -24.90 -41.35 -9.91
CA PHE A 249 -24.33 -42.55 -9.28
C PHE A 249 -23.19 -43.20 -10.11
N CYS A 250 -22.95 -42.73 -11.33
CA CYS A 250 -21.96 -43.33 -12.23
C CYS A 250 -20.81 -42.40 -12.60
N HIS A 251 -20.75 -41.20 -12.05
CA HIS A 251 -19.65 -40.26 -12.29
C HIS A 251 -18.81 -40.11 -11.02
N VAL A 252 -17.49 -40.20 -11.17
CA VAL A 252 -16.52 -40.06 -10.08
C VAL A 252 -15.39 -39.14 -10.50
N CYS A 253 -14.73 -38.50 -9.54
CA CYS A 253 -13.39 -37.95 -9.76
C CYS A 253 -12.40 -39.11 -9.93
N SER A 254 -11.65 -39.15 -11.05
CA SER A 254 -10.50 -40.04 -11.20
C SER A 254 -9.25 -39.22 -11.54
N SER A 255 -8.50 -38.85 -10.51
CA SER A 255 -7.35 -37.96 -10.58
C SER A 255 -6.16 -38.49 -11.40
N ASP A 256 -6.11 -39.82 -11.63
CA ASP A 256 -5.13 -40.49 -12.48
C ASP A 256 -5.53 -40.51 -13.97
N LYS A 257 -6.80 -40.24 -14.30
CA LYS A 257 -7.31 -40.24 -15.67
C LYS A 257 -7.50 -38.83 -16.19
N ASN A 258 -8.43 -38.08 -15.60
CA ASN A 258 -8.66 -36.69 -15.94
C ASN A 258 -9.05 -35.89 -14.69
N ARG A 259 -8.17 -34.98 -14.28
CA ARG A 259 -8.40 -34.11 -13.12
C ARG A 259 -9.41 -33.00 -13.38
N ASN A 260 -9.78 -32.74 -14.63
CA ASN A 260 -10.57 -31.57 -15.00
C ASN A 260 -12.00 -31.93 -15.46
N SER A 261 -12.39 -33.20 -15.39
CA SER A 261 -13.72 -33.65 -15.76
C SER A 261 -14.15 -34.88 -14.97
N TRP A 262 -15.45 -35.11 -14.89
CA TRP A 262 -16.01 -36.32 -14.31
C TRP A 262 -15.72 -37.56 -15.18
N ASP A 263 -15.30 -38.65 -14.55
CA ASP A 263 -15.07 -39.95 -15.17
C ASP A 263 -16.19 -40.95 -14.86
N ILE A 264 -16.39 -41.94 -15.72
CA ILE A 264 -17.36 -43.01 -15.47
C ILE A 264 -16.80 -43.99 -14.44
N LYS A 265 -17.57 -44.22 -13.36
CA LYS A 265 -17.26 -45.19 -12.30
C LYS A 265 -17.11 -46.60 -12.91
N ALA A 266 -15.91 -47.16 -12.83
CA ALA A 266 -15.68 -48.54 -13.26
C ALA A 266 -16.37 -49.51 -12.26
N THR A 267 -17.34 -50.28 -12.72
CA THR A 267 -18.02 -51.29 -11.90
C THR A 267 -17.31 -52.65 -12.03
N ASN A 268 -16.59 -53.06 -10.98
CA ASN A 268 -16.12 -54.44 -10.83
C ASN A 268 -17.27 -55.34 -10.37
N SER A 269 -18.21 -55.72 -11.25
CA SER A 269 -19.08 -56.90 -11.07
C SER A 269 -20.17 -56.98 -12.15
N TYR A 270 -19.99 -57.86 -13.14
CA TYR A 270 -21.00 -58.53 -14.02
C TYR A 270 -22.15 -57.71 -14.68
N HIS A 271 -22.29 -56.42 -14.41
CA HIS A 271 -23.28 -55.50 -14.94
C HIS A 271 -22.53 -54.49 -15.82
N GLN A 272 -22.77 -54.55 -17.12
CA GLN A 272 -22.29 -53.55 -18.06
C GLN A 272 -23.09 -52.26 -17.85
N LEU A 273 -22.42 -51.18 -17.44
CA LEU A 273 -22.97 -49.83 -17.59
C LEU A 273 -22.99 -49.51 -19.09
N ILE A 274 -24.17 -49.27 -19.66
CA ILE A 274 -24.31 -48.77 -21.03
C ILE A 274 -24.64 -47.28 -20.95
N VAL A 275 -23.78 -46.44 -21.52
CA VAL A 275 -24.08 -45.02 -21.76
C VAL A 275 -24.98 -44.96 -23.00
N ILE A 276 -26.27 -44.69 -22.81
CA ILE A 276 -27.20 -44.53 -23.92
C ILE A 276 -27.22 -43.05 -24.31
N HIS A 277 -26.72 -42.72 -25.51
CA HIS A 277 -26.94 -41.42 -26.13
C HIS A 277 -28.41 -41.32 -26.58
N ILE A 278 -29.28 -40.77 -25.75
CA ILE A 278 -30.66 -40.48 -26.14
C ILE A 278 -30.66 -39.11 -26.85
N ASN A 279 -31.01 -39.10 -28.14
CA ASN A 279 -31.11 -37.89 -28.96
C ASN A 279 -32.38 -37.09 -28.60
N PHE A 280 -32.39 -36.44 -27.43
CA PHE A 280 -33.32 -35.36 -27.06
C PHE A 280 -32.55 -34.34 -26.20
N PRO A 281 -32.97 -33.05 -26.15
CA PRO A 281 -32.14 -32.04 -25.53
C PRO A 281 -32.15 -32.22 -24.02
N LEU A 282 -30.96 -32.40 -23.46
CA LEU A 282 -30.56 -32.32 -22.04
C LEU A 282 -30.43 -33.66 -21.28
N LYS A 283 -29.19 -33.84 -20.78
CA LYS A 283 -28.63 -34.82 -19.82
C LYS A 283 -28.23 -36.22 -20.34
N LEU A 284 -26.93 -36.49 -20.24
CA LEU A 284 -26.39 -37.85 -20.10
C LEU A 284 -26.87 -38.41 -18.76
N ASP A 285 -27.88 -39.28 -18.78
CA ASP A 285 -28.36 -39.98 -17.59
C ASP A 285 -27.76 -41.40 -17.51
N CYS A 286 -27.29 -41.77 -16.32
CA CYS A 286 -26.76 -43.10 -16.02
C CYS A 286 -27.94 -44.07 -15.81
N PHE A 287 -27.91 -45.26 -16.43
CA PHE A 287 -28.92 -46.31 -16.23
C PHE A 287 -28.29 -47.61 -15.70
N TYR A 288 -28.95 -48.26 -14.73
CA TYR A 288 -28.67 -49.66 -14.40
C TYR A 288 -29.43 -50.56 -15.37
N LEU A 289 -28.72 -51.46 -16.06
CA LEU A 289 -29.36 -52.62 -16.67
C LEU A 289 -29.52 -53.69 -15.61
N LEU A 290 -30.76 -53.86 -15.11
CA LEU A 290 -31.14 -55.14 -14.51
C LEU A 290 -31.05 -56.17 -15.64
N LYS A 291 -30.02 -57.02 -15.61
CA LYS A 291 -30.05 -58.26 -16.39
C LYS A 291 -31.13 -59.13 -15.75
N ASP A 292 -32.37 -58.98 -16.22
CA ASP A 292 -33.36 -60.02 -16.04
C ASP A 292 -32.75 -61.29 -16.64
N LYS A 293 -32.49 -62.27 -15.78
CA LYS A 293 -32.12 -63.62 -16.17
C LYS A 293 -33.30 -64.18 -16.96
N ILE A 294 -33.21 -64.13 -18.29
CA ILE A 294 -34.02 -64.95 -19.20
C ILE A 294 -33.48 -66.38 -19.15
#